data_AF-E3MEK2-F1
#
_entry.id   AF-E3MEK2-F1
#
_cell.length_a   1.000
_cell.length_b   1.000
_cell.length_c   1.000
_cell.angle_alpha   90.00
_cell.angle_beta   90.00
_cell.angle_gamma   90.00
#
_symmetry.space_group_name_H-M   'P 1'
#
loop_
_entity.id
_entity.type
_entity.pdbx_description
1 polymer ?
#
loop_
_entity_poly.entity_id
_entity_poly.type
_entity_poly.pdbx_seq_one_letter_code
_entity_poly.pdbx_strand_id
1 'polypeptide(L)'
;MSLSTIQLEKFLRSCRITRESFCGVFPSDHHPVITRLPCSFIWNTAPSSDSGEHWVALWIDDRNFAHFMDSSGSEPQKGFLDFFSKNCGKWKKTFGKPVQGILSNVCGYYCIHFLIRKAMKQSNKRIRHPFTTNLGKNDDFVVKWVKTHLKTCEKRNEHERIYDGDEMSIREKS
;
A
#
# COMPACT_ATOMS: atom_id res chain seq x y z
N MET A 1 8.91 7.33 12.56
CA MET A 1 7.87 6.57 13.29
C MET A 1 7.36 5.52 12.35
N SER A 2 7.38 4.25 12.76
CA SER A 2 6.83 3.14 11.97
C SER A 2 5.30 3.17 11.95
N LEU A 3 4.72 2.47 10.98
CA LEU A 3 3.28 2.25 10.89
C LEU A 3 2.95 0.84 11.36
N SER A 4 1.90 0.71 12.18
CA SER A 4 1.33 -0.57 12.58
C SER A 4 0.34 -1.11 11.54
N THR A 5 0.01 -2.40 11.64
CA THR A 5 -1.06 -3.05 10.87
C THR A 5 -2.35 -2.24 10.90
N ILE A 6 -2.77 -1.80 12.09
CA ILE A 6 -4.01 -1.04 12.29
C ILE A 6 -3.97 0.30 11.53
N GLN A 7 -2.83 0.99 11.56
CA GLN A 7 -2.68 2.27 10.85
C GLN A 7 -2.70 2.09 9.34
N LEU A 8 -2.04 1.04 8.83
CA LEU A 8 -2.03 0.69 7.41
C LEU A 8 -3.43 0.32 6.92
N GLU A 9 -4.11 -0.59 7.63
CA GLU A 9 -5.48 -1.03 7.36
C GLU A 9 -6.45 0.15 7.33
N LYS A 10 -6.48 0.94 8.42
CA LYS A 10 -7.38 2.09 8.55
C LYS A 10 -7.19 3.07 7.40
N PHE A 11 -5.93 3.37 7.05
CA PHE A 11 -5.66 4.32 5.98
C PHE A 11 -6.08 3.81 4.61
N LEU A 12 -5.64 2.60 4.22
CA LEU A 12 -5.86 2.11 2.86
C LEU A 12 -7.32 1.71 2.59
N ARG A 13 -8.07 1.33 3.63
CA ARG A 13 -9.53 1.11 3.52
C ARG A 13 -10.33 2.40 3.45
N SER A 14 -9.89 3.46 4.14
CA SER A 14 -10.60 4.76 4.11
C SER A 14 -10.21 5.64 2.92
N CYS A 15 -9.09 5.37 2.26
CA CYS A 15 -8.66 6.12 1.09
C CYS A 15 -9.48 5.69 -0.15
N ARG A 16 -10.29 6.62 -0.68
CA ARG A 16 -11.13 6.42 -1.88
C ARG A 16 -10.37 5.84 -3.08
N ILE A 17 -9.09 6.17 -3.21
CA ILE A 17 -8.24 5.71 -4.31
C ILE A 17 -7.94 4.22 -4.20
N THR A 18 -7.72 3.70 -2.99
CA THR A 18 -7.25 2.32 -2.77
C THR A 18 -8.36 1.38 -2.32
N ARG A 19 -9.43 1.88 -1.69
CA ARG A 19 -10.44 1.06 -0.98
C ARG A 19 -11.06 -0.06 -1.81
N GLU A 20 -11.29 0.15 -3.11
CA GLU A 20 -11.91 -0.85 -3.99
C GLU A 20 -10.95 -1.98 -4.35
N SER A 21 -9.65 -1.70 -4.37
CA SER A 21 -8.60 -2.67 -4.71
C SER A 21 -7.92 -3.27 -3.48
N PHE A 22 -8.05 -2.67 -2.29
CA PHE A 22 -7.28 -3.07 -1.13
C PHE A 22 -7.93 -4.23 -0.37
N CYS A 23 -7.21 -5.35 -0.30
CA CYS A 23 -7.65 -6.57 0.35
C CYS A 23 -7.33 -6.58 1.85
N GLY A 24 -6.20 -6.01 2.25
CA GLY A 24 -5.79 -5.94 3.65
C GLY A 24 -4.28 -5.99 3.87
N VAL A 25 -3.91 -6.19 5.12
CA VAL A 25 -2.55 -6.37 5.61
C VAL A 25 -2.43 -7.79 6.17
N PHE A 26 -1.43 -8.54 5.72
CA PHE A 26 -1.27 -9.96 6.07
C PHE A 26 0.15 -10.23 6.62
N PRO A 27 0.33 -11.19 7.54
CA PRO A 27 1.63 -11.73 7.93
C PRO A 27 2.17 -12.73 6.89
N SER A 28 3.47 -13.03 6.88
CA SER A 28 4.16 -13.80 5.80
C SER A 28 3.60 -15.19 5.52
N ASP A 29 2.92 -15.79 6.50
CA ASP A 29 2.29 -17.11 6.48
C ASP A 29 0.82 -17.08 6.06
N HIS A 30 0.23 -15.90 5.86
CA HIS A 30 -1.14 -15.72 5.40
C HIS A 30 -1.18 -14.81 4.18
N HIS A 31 -2.18 -14.99 3.32
CA HIS A 31 -2.41 -14.12 2.18
C HIS A 31 -3.90 -14.15 1.81
N PRO A 32 -4.41 -13.13 1.10
CA PRO A 32 -5.80 -13.15 0.66
C PRO A 32 -6.03 -14.25 -0.39
N VAL A 33 -7.27 -14.73 -0.47
CA VAL A 33 -7.76 -15.41 -1.67
C VAL A 33 -8.10 -14.34 -2.69
N ILE A 34 -7.54 -14.45 -3.90
CA ILE A 34 -7.78 -13.47 -4.97
C ILE A 34 -9.12 -13.77 -5.64
N THR A 35 -10.13 -12.94 -5.33
CA THR A 35 -11.49 -13.08 -5.88
C THR A 35 -11.83 -12.04 -6.94
N ARG A 36 -11.09 -10.92 -6.99
CA ARG A 36 -11.30 -9.82 -7.95
C ARG A 36 -9.98 -9.15 -8.34
N LEU A 37 -9.96 -8.53 -9.51
CA LEU A 37 -8.85 -7.71 -10.02
C LEU A 37 -9.36 -6.32 -10.47
N PRO A 38 -8.53 -5.27 -10.38
CA PRO A 38 -7.22 -5.26 -9.75
C PRO A 38 -7.34 -5.40 -8.22
N CYS A 39 -6.31 -5.94 -7.59
CA CYS A 39 -6.26 -6.06 -6.14
C CYS A 39 -4.87 -5.71 -5.58
N SER A 40 -4.84 -5.43 -4.29
CA SER A 40 -3.63 -5.03 -3.59
C SER A 40 -3.68 -5.40 -2.13
N PHE A 41 -2.51 -5.61 -1.55
CA PHE A 41 -2.36 -5.85 -0.12
C PHE A 41 -0.96 -5.48 0.33
N ILE A 42 -0.81 -5.33 1.64
CA ILE A 42 0.48 -5.22 2.30
C ILE A 42 0.79 -6.56 2.95
N TRP A 43 2.05 -6.95 2.89
CA TRP A 43 2.55 -8.16 3.53
C TRP A 43 3.61 -7.78 4.56
N ASN A 44 3.50 -8.29 5.79
CA ASN A 44 4.63 -8.38 6.69
C ASN A 44 5.55 -9.50 6.22
N THR A 45 6.85 -9.29 6.34
CA THR A 45 7.85 -10.33 6.04
C THR A 45 8.06 -11.34 7.18
N ALA A 46 7.49 -11.08 8.35
CA ALA A 46 7.46 -12.00 9.47
C ALA A 46 6.13 -12.78 9.55
N PRO A 47 6.14 -13.99 10.13
CA PRO A 47 4.94 -14.80 10.30
C PRO A 47 4.01 -14.24 11.37
N SER A 48 2.78 -14.73 11.41
CA SER A 48 1.74 -14.30 12.36
C SER A 48 2.11 -14.50 13.83
N SER A 49 3.04 -15.42 14.10
CA SER A 49 3.58 -15.72 15.43
C SER A 49 4.64 -14.73 15.92
N ASP A 50 5.08 -13.80 15.06
CA ASP A 50 6.09 -12.81 15.37
C ASP A 50 5.54 -11.39 15.18
N SER A 51 6.05 -10.45 15.96
CA SER A 51 5.66 -9.04 15.94
C SER A 51 6.01 -8.31 14.63
N GLY A 52 6.96 -8.83 13.84
CA GLY A 52 7.22 -8.48 12.45
C GLY A 52 7.46 -7.01 12.09
N GLU A 53 8.68 -6.67 11.64
CA GLU A 53 9.11 -5.27 11.52
C GLU A 53 9.05 -4.66 10.10
N HIS A 54 9.05 -5.48 9.03
CA HIS A 54 9.20 -4.99 7.66
C HIS A 54 7.99 -5.25 6.75
N TRP A 55 7.56 -4.19 6.07
CA TRP A 55 6.39 -4.15 5.20
C TRP A 55 6.78 -4.12 3.72
N VAL A 56 6.14 -4.99 2.94
CA VAL A 56 6.18 -4.99 1.48
C VAL A 56 4.78 -4.86 0.91
N ALA A 57 4.65 -4.41 -0.35
CA ALA A 57 3.34 -4.23 -0.97
C ALA A 57 3.24 -5.00 -2.29
N LEU A 58 2.05 -5.52 -2.55
CA LEU A 58 1.70 -6.15 -3.81
C LEU A 58 0.54 -5.43 -4.48
N TRP A 59 0.67 -5.20 -5.78
CA TRP A 59 -0.43 -4.80 -6.65
C TRP A 59 -0.55 -5.80 -7.80
N ILE A 60 -1.73 -6.39 -7.98
CA ILE A 60 -2.05 -7.24 -9.13
C ILE A 60 -2.99 -6.46 -10.04
N ASP A 61 -2.56 -6.23 -11.28
CA ASP A 61 -3.37 -5.49 -12.24
C ASP A 61 -4.50 -6.33 -12.85
N ASP A 62 -5.30 -5.69 -13.70
CA ASP A 62 -6.43 -6.28 -14.43
C ASP A 62 -6.03 -7.41 -15.39
N ARG A 63 -4.74 -7.52 -15.73
CA ARG A 63 -4.17 -8.57 -16.58
C ARG A 63 -3.46 -9.66 -15.78
N ASN A 64 -3.72 -9.71 -14.48
CA ASN A 64 -3.07 -10.62 -13.56
C ASN A 64 -1.53 -10.50 -13.54
N PHE A 65 -1.02 -9.28 -13.76
CA PHE A 65 0.40 -8.96 -13.64
C PHE A 65 0.66 -8.39 -12.24
N ALA A 66 1.47 -9.10 -11.46
CA ALA A 66 1.89 -8.66 -10.13
C ALA A 66 3.06 -7.68 -10.15
N HIS A 67 2.94 -6.65 -9.33
CA HIS A 67 3.98 -5.67 -9.05
C HIS A 67 4.33 -5.75 -7.57
N PHE A 68 5.52 -6.27 -7.29
CA PHE A 68 6.06 -6.36 -5.94
C PHE A 68 6.83 -5.10 -5.61
N MET A 69 6.68 -4.58 -4.40
CA MET A 69 7.42 -3.44 -3.89
C MET A 69 8.02 -3.77 -2.54
N ASP A 70 9.35 -3.73 -2.50
CA ASP A 70 10.14 -3.68 -1.29
C ASP A 70 11.06 -2.45 -1.40
N SER A 71 10.99 -1.55 -0.41
CA SER A 71 11.76 -0.32 -0.36
C SER A 71 13.24 -0.54 -0.03
N SER A 72 13.60 -1.70 0.51
CA SER A 72 14.99 -2.16 0.61
C SER A 72 15.55 -2.66 -0.74
N GLY A 73 14.69 -2.87 -1.74
CA GLY A 73 15.08 -3.42 -3.04
C GLY A 73 15.40 -4.91 -3.03
N SER A 74 15.11 -5.61 -1.92
CA SER A 74 15.30 -7.05 -1.77
C SER A 74 14.42 -7.87 -2.71
N GLU A 75 14.86 -9.10 -2.98
CA GLU A 75 14.03 -10.07 -3.70
C GLU A 75 12.89 -10.60 -2.81
N PRO A 76 11.75 -11.00 -3.40
CA PRO A 76 10.68 -11.62 -2.64
C PRO A 76 11.15 -12.90 -1.96
N GLN A 77 10.71 -13.14 -0.73
CA GLN A 77 10.96 -14.40 -0.02
C GLN A 77 10.22 -15.56 -0.70
N LYS A 78 10.63 -16.80 -0.40
CA LYS A 78 10.06 -18.02 -1.01
C LYS A 78 8.54 -18.08 -0.94
N GLY A 79 7.93 -17.79 0.22
CA GLY A 79 6.48 -17.78 0.37
C GLY A 79 5.76 -16.81 -0.59
N PHE A 80 6.40 -15.68 -0.90
CA PHE A 80 5.87 -14.70 -1.85
C PHE A 80 6.00 -15.20 -3.29
N LEU A 81 7.11 -15.84 -3.63
CA LEU A 81 7.30 -16.48 -4.94
C LEU A 81 6.30 -17.61 -5.16
N ASP A 82 6.05 -18.42 -4.14
CA ASP A 82 5.03 -19.48 -4.17
C ASP A 82 3.65 -18.88 -4.42
N PHE A 83 3.31 -17.77 -3.74
CA PHE A 83 2.07 -17.04 -4.00
C PHE A 83 1.99 -16.53 -5.44
N PHE A 84 3.06 -15.91 -5.98
CA PHE A 84 3.06 -15.41 -7.36
C PHE A 84 2.86 -16.54 -8.37
N SER A 85 3.53 -17.67 -8.19
CA SER A 85 3.43 -18.81 -9.11
C SER A 85 2.02 -19.39 -9.19
N LYS A 86 1.27 -19.35 -8.08
CA LYS A 86 -0.08 -19.90 -7.98
C LYS A 86 -1.15 -18.91 -8.45
N ASN A 87 -0.95 -17.62 -8.21
CA ASN A 87 -2.01 -16.62 -8.35
C ASN A 87 -1.79 -15.63 -9.50
N CYS A 88 -0.57 -15.50 -10.02
CA CYS A 88 -0.21 -14.44 -10.97
C CYS A 88 0.32 -15.00 -12.28
N GLY A 89 -0.08 -14.41 -13.42
CA GLY A 89 0.43 -14.83 -14.73
C GLY A 89 1.88 -14.41 -14.93
N LYS A 90 2.26 -13.21 -14.46
CA LYS A 90 3.62 -12.67 -14.46
C LYS A 90 3.82 -11.76 -13.26
N TRP A 91 5.08 -11.51 -12.88
CA TRP A 91 5.39 -10.54 -11.85
C TRP A 91 6.67 -9.75 -12.15
N LYS A 92 6.84 -8.60 -11.48
CA LYS A 92 8.10 -7.86 -11.46
C LYS A 92 8.24 -7.02 -10.20
N LYS A 93 9.49 -6.80 -9.78
CA LYS A 93 9.82 -5.84 -8.72
C LYS A 93 9.75 -4.39 -9.18
N THR A 94 9.38 -3.51 -8.26
CA THR A 94 9.27 -2.07 -8.50
C THR A 94 10.61 -1.38 -8.33
N PHE A 95 11.35 -1.70 -7.28
CA PHE A 95 12.70 -1.21 -7.02
C PHE A 95 13.72 -2.34 -7.23
N GLY A 96 14.83 -2.03 -7.89
CA GLY A 96 15.95 -2.98 -8.06
C GLY A 96 17.16 -2.68 -7.19
N LYS A 97 17.10 -1.59 -6.42
CA LYS A 97 18.10 -1.11 -5.47
C LYS A 97 17.36 -0.51 -4.28
N PRO A 98 17.98 -0.44 -3.08
CA PRO A 98 17.38 0.22 -1.93
C PRO A 98 16.99 1.67 -2.25
N VAL A 99 15.81 2.07 -1.80
CA VAL A 99 15.36 3.47 -1.79
C VAL A 99 15.10 3.98 -0.37
N GLN A 100 14.98 3.09 0.60
CA GLN A 100 14.88 3.37 2.04
C GLN A 100 16.22 3.20 2.75
N GLY A 101 16.47 3.99 3.80
CA GLY A 101 17.65 3.84 4.65
C GLY A 101 17.64 2.52 5.45
N ILE A 102 18.79 1.88 5.63
CA ILE A 102 18.89 0.56 6.28
C ILE A 102 18.40 0.53 7.73
N LEU A 103 18.56 1.64 8.47
CA LEU A 103 18.07 1.79 9.85
C LEU A 103 16.70 2.46 9.93
N SER A 104 16.06 2.70 8.78
CA SER A 104 14.80 3.44 8.71
C SER A 104 13.61 2.52 8.94
N ASN A 105 12.63 2.99 9.70
CA ASN A 105 11.41 2.23 10.02
C ASN A 105 10.18 2.67 9.22
N VAL A 106 10.38 3.29 8.05
CA VAL A 106 9.31 3.94 7.26
C VAL A 106 8.79 3.11 6.07
N CYS A 107 9.14 1.83 5.96
CA CYS A 107 8.72 0.93 4.86
C CYS A 107 7.20 0.91 4.62
N GLY A 108 6.38 1.03 5.68
CA GLY A 108 4.93 1.16 5.56
C GLY A 108 4.48 2.39 4.74
N TYR A 109 5.21 3.51 4.83
CA TYR A 109 4.93 4.70 4.01
C TYR A 109 5.26 4.47 2.54
N TYR A 110 6.33 3.72 2.24
CA TYR A 110 6.63 3.30 0.88
C TYR A 110 5.53 2.39 0.30
N CYS A 111 5.01 1.45 1.11
CA CYS A 111 3.88 0.60 0.75
C CYS A 111 2.66 1.44 0.36
N ILE A 112 2.28 2.39 1.22
CA ILE A 112 1.17 3.30 0.96
C ILE A 112 1.38 4.10 -0.33
N HIS A 113 2.54 4.75 -0.49
CA HIS A 113 2.84 5.55 -1.67
C HIS A 113 2.75 4.71 -2.95
N PHE A 114 3.33 3.50 -2.92
CA PHE A 114 3.26 2.57 -4.04
C PHE A 114 1.82 2.19 -4.41
N LEU A 115 1.01 1.78 -3.43
CA LEU A 115 -0.37 1.34 -3.68
C LEU A 115 -1.26 2.47 -4.19
N ILE A 116 -1.16 3.68 -3.64
CA ILE A 116 -1.90 4.84 -4.16
C ILE A 116 -1.48 5.11 -5.60
N ARG A 117 -0.18 5.16 -5.89
CA ARG A 117 0.30 5.44 -7.25
C ARG A 117 -0.15 4.36 -8.24
N LYS A 118 -0.18 3.10 -7.82
CA LYS A 118 -0.69 2.00 -8.64
C LYS A 118 -2.18 2.09 -8.93
N ALA A 119 -2.99 2.38 -7.91
CA ALA A 119 -4.42 2.63 -8.07
C ALA A 119 -4.69 3.84 -8.99
N MET A 120 -3.81 4.85 -8.99
CA MET A 120 -3.81 5.96 -9.95
C MET A 120 -3.19 5.60 -11.33
N LYS A 121 -3.07 4.31 -11.65
CA LYS A 121 -2.54 3.76 -12.92
C LYS A 121 -1.15 4.28 -13.29
N GLN A 122 -0.30 4.58 -12.29
CA GLN A 122 1.07 5.05 -12.53
C GLN A 122 2.01 3.90 -12.89
N SER A 123 2.92 4.16 -13.84
CA SER A 123 3.96 3.21 -14.21
C SER A 123 5.06 3.11 -13.15
N ASN A 124 5.77 1.97 -13.08
CA ASN A 124 6.91 1.81 -12.17
C ASN A 124 8.00 2.89 -12.40
N LYS A 125 8.17 3.38 -13.64
CA LYS A 125 9.08 4.49 -13.94
C LYS A 125 8.66 5.76 -13.20
N ARG A 126 7.37 6.14 -13.26
CA ARG A 126 6.85 7.32 -12.55
C ARG A 126 6.85 7.14 -11.04
N ILE A 127 6.67 5.93 -10.53
CA ILE A 127 6.74 5.62 -9.10
C ILE A 127 8.18 5.77 -8.59
N ARG A 128 9.17 5.31 -9.36
CA ARG A 128 10.59 5.40 -9.01
C ARG A 128 11.16 6.81 -9.11
N HIS A 129 10.68 7.61 -10.05
CA HIS A 129 11.24 8.92 -10.40
C HIS A 129 11.59 9.85 -9.22
N PRO A 130 10.77 9.96 -8.14
CA PRO A 130 11.09 10.85 -7.02
C PRO A 130 12.25 10.37 -6.14
N PHE A 131 12.60 9.08 -6.21
CA PHE A 131 13.59 8.46 -5.33
C PHE A 131 14.99 8.53 -5.93
N THR A 132 15.95 8.90 -5.10
CA THR A 132 17.36 9.12 -5.47
C THR A 132 18.27 8.15 -4.74
N THR A 133 19.59 8.31 -4.88
CA THR A 133 20.58 7.58 -4.08
C THR A 133 20.68 8.10 -2.64
N ASN A 134 20.11 9.27 -2.32
CA ASN A 134 20.06 9.79 -0.97
C ASN A 134 18.86 9.20 -0.21
N LEU A 135 19.10 8.11 0.51
CA LEU A 135 18.07 7.33 1.19
C LEU A 135 17.36 8.12 2.30
N GLY A 136 18.07 8.99 3.02
CA GLY A 136 17.45 9.86 4.04
C GLY A 136 16.45 10.84 3.43
N LYS A 137 16.81 11.49 2.32
CA LYS A 137 15.88 12.39 1.60
C LYS A 137 14.69 11.65 1.02
N ASN A 138 14.87 10.40 0.60
CA ASN A 138 13.77 9.57 0.13
C ASN A 138 12.77 9.26 1.26
N ASP A 139 13.26 8.96 2.45
CA ASP A 139 12.45 8.70 3.64
C ASP A 139 11.67 9.95 4.05
N ASP A 140 12.32 11.11 4.09
CA ASP A 140 11.66 12.39 4.37
C ASP A 140 10.57 12.69 3.34
N PHE A 141 10.87 12.48 2.06
CA PHE A 141 9.94 12.70 0.96
C PHE A 141 8.69 11.82 1.10
N VAL A 142 8.85 10.50 1.28
CA VAL A 142 7.71 9.58 1.27
C VAL A 142 6.83 9.79 2.50
N VAL A 143 7.43 10.02 3.67
CA VAL A 143 6.70 10.30 4.91
C VAL A 143 5.90 11.59 4.76
N LYS A 144 6.53 12.66 4.26
CA LYS A 144 5.84 13.94 4.02
C LYS A 144 4.70 13.77 3.01
N TRP A 145 4.96 13.09 1.90
CA TRP A 145 3.99 12.88 0.84
C TRP A 145 2.75 12.13 1.33
N VAL A 146 2.93 11.05 2.08
CA VAL A 146 1.82 10.23 2.62
C VAL A 146 1.06 11.01 3.69
N LYS A 147 1.74 11.70 4.61
CA LYS A 147 1.09 12.53 5.63
C LYS A 147 0.26 13.66 5.02
N THR A 148 0.71 14.26 3.92
CA THR A 148 -0.09 15.24 3.19
C THR A 148 -1.33 14.61 2.56
N HIS A 149 -1.20 13.42 1.94
CA HIS A 149 -2.35 12.71 1.37
C HIS A 149 -3.38 12.31 2.42
N LEU A 150 -2.92 11.80 3.57
CA LEU A 150 -3.74 11.49 4.75
C LEU A 150 -4.64 12.65 5.13
N LYS A 151 -4.06 13.83 5.35
CA LYS A 151 -4.79 15.04 5.72
C LYS A 151 -5.82 15.46 4.68
N THR A 152 -5.51 15.30 3.40
CA THR A 152 -6.45 15.61 2.31
C THR A 152 -7.61 14.61 2.26
N CYS A 153 -7.36 13.33 2.50
CA CYS A 153 -8.40 12.30 2.57
C CYS A 153 -9.33 12.52 3.77
N GLU A 154 -8.79 12.80 4.96
CA GLU A 154 -9.59 13.03 6.17
C GLU A 154 -10.54 14.21 6.03
N LYS A 155 -10.06 15.35 5.52
CA LYS A 155 -10.89 16.55 5.28
C LYS A 155 -12.03 16.28 4.29
N ARG A 156 -11.80 15.47 3.26
CA ARG A 156 -12.83 15.11 2.28
C ARG A 156 -13.88 14.18 2.88
N ASN A 157 -13.46 13.21 3.68
CA ASN A 157 -14.37 12.28 4.35
C ASN A 157 -15.22 12.96 5.45
N GLU A 158 -14.71 14.05 6.06
CA GLU A 158 -15.49 14.89 6.97
C GLU A 158 -16.52 15.72 6.21
N HIS A 159 -16.11 16.30 5.07
CA HIS A 159 -17.02 17.02 4.18
C HIS A 159 -18.15 16.13 3.66
N GLU A 160 -17.85 14.93 3.14
CA GLU A 160 -18.88 14.00 2.66
C GLU A 160 -19.85 13.58 3.77
N ARG A 161 -19.36 13.30 5.00
CA ARG A 161 -20.23 12.94 6.14
C ARG A 161 -21.20 14.03 6.56
N ILE A 162 -20.81 15.31 6.44
CA ILE A 162 -21.70 16.43 6.74
C ILE A 162 -22.85 16.47 5.71
N TYR A 163 -22.54 16.27 4.43
CA TYR A 163 -23.52 16.37 3.36
C TYR A 163 -24.45 15.15 3.28
N ASP A 164 -23.90 13.94 3.49
CA ASP A 164 -24.71 12.71 3.58
C ASP A 164 -25.62 12.72 4.83
N GLY A 165 -25.14 13.32 5.94
CA GLY A 165 -25.93 13.50 7.16
C GLY A 165 -27.11 14.46 6.99
N ASP A 166 -26.90 15.55 6.24
CA ASP A 166 -27.96 16.52 5.94
C ASP A 166 -29.01 15.95 4.98
N GLU A 167 -28.60 15.17 3.97
CA GLU A 167 -29.54 14.50 3.03
C GLU A 167 -30.40 13.42 3.72
N MET A 168 -29.86 12.66 4.68
CA MET A 168 -30.67 11.71 5.46
C MET A 168 -31.70 12.43 6.36
N SER A 169 -31.34 13.58 6.95
CA SER A 169 -32.28 14.34 7.80
C SER A 169 -33.46 14.94 7.01
N ILE A 170 -33.26 15.22 5.72
CA ILE A 170 -34.30 15.75 4.82
C ILE A 170 -35.26 14.63 4.39
N ARG A 171 -34.76 13.41 4.17
CA ARG A 171 -35.59 12.26 3.78
C ARG A 171 -36.45 11.69 4.91
N GLU A 172 -36.04 11.86 6.16
CA GLU A 172 -36.85 11.43 7.33
C GLU A 172 -37.99 12.42 7.68
N LYS A 173 -38.06 13.57 7.01
CA LYS A 173 -39.09 14.61 7.23
C LYS A 173 -40.09 14.76 6.08
N SER A 174 -40.06 13.85 5.09
CA SER A 174 -40.99 13.80 3.95
C SER A 174 -41.86 12.55 4.04
#